data_AF-A0A2G9T7L0-F1
#
_entry.id   AF-A0A2G9T7L0-F1
#
_cell.length_a   1.000
_cell.length_b   1.000
_cell.length_c   1.000
_cell.angle_alpha   90.00
_cell.angle_beta   90.00
_cell.angle_gamma   90.00
#
_symmetry.space_group_name_H-M   'P 1'
#
loop_
_entity.id
_entity.type
_entity.pdbx_description
1 polymer ?
#
loop_
_entity_poly.entity_id
_entity_poly.type
_entity_poly.pdbx_seq_one_letter_code
_entity_poly.pdbx_strand_id
1 'polypeptide(L)'
;YEACGHKMPYFRPWFEEHLGVDLDYMTPSQRIGDMEIPPPIENDEIYDELVRADISFSNEPRMRLMRGHGHTVHDIINLRHGKFPRLPDLVVWPRTEQEVMK
;
A
#
# COMPACT_ATOMS: atom_id res chain seq x y z
N TYR A 1 -12.05 12.97 11.34
CA TYR A 1 -11.21 14.12 11.74
C TYR A 1 -12.08 15.33 11.97
N GLU A 2 -11.77 16.17 12.96
CA GLU A 2 -12.55 17.38 13.30
C GLU A 2 -12.69 18.33 12.11
N ALA A 3 -11.66 18.43 11.27
CA ALA A 3 -11.67 19.24 10.06
C ALA A 3 -12.50 18.65 8.89
N CYS A 4 -13.06 17.44 9.03
CA CYS A 4 -13.82 16.81 7.95
C CYS A 4 -15.07 17.65 7.60
N GLY A 5 -15.30 17.89 6.30
CA GLY A 5 -16.44 18.66 5.80
C GLY A 5 -16.34 20.19 5.98
N HIS A 6 -15.31 20.70 6.66
CA HIS A 6 -15.14 22.14 6.84
C HIS A 6 -14.42 22.77 5.63
N LYS A 7 -14.97 23.87 5.11
CA LYS A 7 -14.29 24.67 4.09
C LYS A 7 -13.11 25.41 4.71
N MET A 8 -11.94 25.33 4.07
CA MET A 8 -10.73 26.06 4.47
C MET A 8 -10.42 27.17 3.44
N PRO A 9 -11.08 28.35 3.53
CA PRO A 9 -11.02 29.37 2.48
C PRO A 9 -9.62 29.94 2.23
N TYR A 10 -8.74 29.89 3.24
CA TYR A 10 -7.38 30.43 3.16
C TYR A 10 -6.32 29.38 2.82
N PHE A 11 -6.67 28.10 2.69
CA PHE A 11 -5.70 27.04 2.44
C PHE A 11 -5.05 27.18 1.06
N ARG A 12 -5.87 27.38 0.01
CA ARG A 12 -5.38 27.58 -1.36
C ARG A 12 -4.53 28.86 -1.51
N PRO A 13 -5.00 30.06 -1.12
CA PRO A 13 -4.21 31.29 -1.23
C PRO A 13 -2.83 31.17 -0.56
N TRP A 14 -2.77 30.53 0.61
CA TRP A 14 -1.52 30.34 1.32
C TRP A 14 -0.50 29.50 0.52
N PHE A 15 -0.95 28.39 -0.11
CA PHE A 15 -0.09 27.55 -0.95
C PHE A 15 0.40 28.30 -2.20
N GLU A 16 -0.49 29.01 -2.90
CA GLU A 16 -0.15 29.78 -4.11
C GLU A 16 0.91 30.86 -3.80
N GLU A 17 0.76 31.57 -2.67
CA GLU A 17 1.68 32.63 -2.24
C GLU A 17 3.05 32.10 -1.79
N HIS A 18 3.10 31.00 -1.04
CA HIS A 18 4.32 30.58 -0.34
C HIS A 18 5.10 29.46 -1.03
N LEU A 19 4.43 28.65 -1.86
CA LEU A 19 5.04 27.47 -2.49
C LEU A 19 5.10 27.58 -4.02
N GLY A 20 4.54 28.66 -4.60
CA GLY A 20 4.57 28.90 -6.05
C GLY A 20 3.88 27.81 -6.86
N VAL A 21 2.89 27.13 -6.28
CA VAL A 21 2.17 26.04 -6.92
C VAL A 21 1.05 26.56 -7.81
N ASP A 22 0.92 25.99 -9.00
CA ASP A 22 -0.23 26.17 -9.89
C ASP A 22 -1.15 24.96 -9.79
N LEU A 23 -2.40 25.18 -9.37
CA LEU A 23 -3.39 24.12 -9.19
C LEU A 23 -4.02 23.64 -10.51
N ASP A 24 -3.81 24.37 -11.61
CA ASP A 24 -4.20 23.91 -12.94
C ASP A 24 -3.18 22.91 -13.50
N TYR A 25 -1.98 22.83 -12.90
CA TYR A 25 -0.98 21.82 -13.22
C TYR A 25 -1.18 20.55 -12.38
N MET A 26 -1.69 19.50 -13.04
CA MET A 26 -2.02 18.23 -12.38
C MET A 26 -1.13 17.09 -12.88
N THR A 27 -0.62 16.28 -11.94
CA THR A 27 0.10 15.04 -12.27
C THR A 27 -0.81 13.82 -12.08
N PRO A 28 -1.14 13.07 -13.14
CA PRO A 28 -1.99 11.90 -13.02
C PRO A 28 -1.26 10.78 -12.26
N SER A 29 -2.02 10.00 -11.50
CA SER A 29 -1.57 8.74 -10.90
C SER A 29 -2.35 7.57 -11.50
N GLN A 30 -1.73 6.40 -11.55
CA GLN A 30 -2.43 5.17 -11.91
C GLN A 30 -3.49 4.81 -10.85
N ARG A 31 -4.52 4.06 -11.24
CA ARG A 31 -5.44 3.44 -10.28
C ARG A 31 -4.87 2.10 -9.83
N ILE A 32 -5.23 1.67 -8.62
CA ILE A 32 -4.81 0.37 -8.09
C ILE A 32 -5.27 -0.79 -9.00
N GLY A 33 -6.46 -0.68 -9.61
CA GLY A 33 -6.97 -1.71 -10.52
C GLY A 33 -6.24 -1.79 -11.87
N ASP A 34 -5.51 -0.75 -12.24
CA ASP A 34 -4.74 -0.70 -13.50
C ASP A 34 -3.28 -1.13 -13.29
N MET A 35 -2.92 -1.49 -12.06
CA MET A 35 -1.55 -1.78 -11.66
C MET A 35 -1.17 -3.22 -11.98
N GLU A 36 -0.08 -3.41 -12.71
CA GLU A 36 0.49 -4.74 -12.93
C GLU A 36 1.26 -5.18 -11.68
N ILE A 37 0.68 -6.14 -10.95
CA ILE A 37 1.27 -6.71 -9.75
C ILE A 37 1.89 -8.07 -10.11
N PRO A 38 3.19 -8.28 -9.91
CA PRO A 38 3.83 -9.56 -10.24
C PRO A 38 3.20 -10.71 -9.44
N PRO A 39 3.05 -11.92 -10.02
CA PRO A 39 2.53 -13.08 -9.32
C PRO A 39 3.43 -13.43 -8.11
N PRO A 40 2.87 -14.05 -7.06
CA PRO A 40 3.67 -14.55 -5.95
C PRO A 40 4.50 -15.74 -6.40
N ILE A 41 5.65 -15.95 -5.78
CA ILE A 41 6.33 -17.24 -5.83
C ILE A 41 5.60 -18.17 -4.86
N GLU A 42 5.06 -19.26 -5.38
CA GLU A 42 4.27 -20.22 -4.59
C GLU A 42 5.17 -21.29 -3.94
N ASN A 43 4.74 -21.74 -2.76
CA ASN A 43 5.39 -22.82 -2.01
C ASN A 43 4.31 -23.61 -1.26
N ASP A 44 3.99 -24.80 -1.77
CA ASP A 44 2.93 -25.66 -1.24
C ASP A 44 3.24 -26.14 0.19
N GLU A 45 4.51 -26.37 0.54
CA GLU A 45 4.90 -26.83 1.88
C GLU A 45 4.54 -25.79 2.95
N ILE A 46 4.77 -24.51 2.66
CA ILE A 46 4.42 -23.39 3.56
C ILE A 46 2.89 -23.26 3.65
N TYR A 47 2.18 -23.37 2.54
CA TYR A 47 0.71 -23.29 2.54
C TYR A 47 0.09 -24.42 3.37
N ASP A 48 0.55 -25.65 3.18
CA ASP A 48 0.08 -26.80 3.93
C ASP A 48 0.37 -26.67 5.43
N GLU A 49 1.51 -26.08 5.81
CA GLU A 49 1.82 -25.79 7.21
C GLU A 49 0.91 -24.73 7.83
N LEU A 50 0.67 -23.62 7.11
CA LEU A 50 -0.23 -22.56 7.58
C LEU A 50 -1.68 -23.05 7.71
N VAL A 51 -2.15 -23.87 6.77
CA VAL A 51 -3.46 -24.53 6.85
C VAL A 51 -3.52 -25.47 8.06
N ARG A 52 -2.51 -26.32 8.26
CA ARG A 52 -2.44 -27.23 9.42
C ARG A 52 -2.39 -26.47 10.75
N ALA A 53 -1.73 -25.32 10.77
CA ALA A 53 -1.59 -24.49 11.96
C ALA A 53 -2.81 -23.58 12.21
N ASP A 54 -3.80 -23.55 11.31
CA ASP A 54 -4.97 -22.64 11.36
C ASP A 54 -4.57 -21.15 11.46
N ILE A 55 -3.50 -20.77 10.74
CA ILE A 55 -3.02 -19.39 10.66
C ILE A 55 -3.54 -18.78 9.36
N SER A 56 -4.20 -17.63 9.45
CA SER A 56 -4.74 -16.95 8.27
C SER A 56 -3.62 -16.38 7.39
N PHE A 57 -3.74 -16.57 6.08
CA PHE A 57 -2.80 -16.03 5.10
C PHE A 57 -3.49 -15.63 3.79
N SER A 58 -2.78 -14.86 2.97
CA SER A 58 -3.23 -14.46 1.63
C SER A 58 -2.05 -14.16 0.72
N ASN A 59 -2.12 -14.66 -0.51
CA ASN A 59 -1.22 -14.30 -1.61
C ASN A 59 -1.89 -13.35 -2.62
N GLU A 60 -3.06 -12.77 -2.29
CA GLU A 60 -3.78 -11.88 -3.19
C GLU A 60 -2.93 -10.66 -3.57
N PRO A 61 -2.95 -10.21 -4.85
CA PRO A 61 -2.16 -9.07 -5.32
C PRO A 61 -2.32 -7.82 -4.44
N ARG A 62 -3.56 -7.50 -4.07
CA ARG A 62 -3.85 -6.32 -3.23
C ARG A 62 -3.26 -6.45 -1.83
N MET A 63 -3.34 -7.62 -1.21
CA MET A 63 -2.83 -7.83 0.16
C MET A 63 -1.31 -7.67 0.21
N ARG A 64 -0.62 -8.16 -0.82
CA ARG A 64 0.82 -8.05 -1.00
C ARG A 64 1.25 -6.61 -1.30
N LEU A 65 0.55 -5.93 -2.22
CA LEU A 65 0.80 -4.53 -2.56
C LEU A 65 0.71 -3.61 -1.34
N MET A 66 -0.38 -3.71 -0.57
CA MET A 66 -0.64 -2.85 0.59
C MET A 66 0.38 -3.04 1.73
N ARG A 67 1.20 -4.10 1.70
CA ARG A 67 2.25 -4.41 2.68
C ARG A 67 3.66 -4.33 2.10
N GLY A 68 3.79 -3.97 0.83
CA GLY A 68 5.07 -3.87 0.13
C GLY A 68 5.71 -2.47 0.18
N HIS A 69 5.11 -1.52 0.88
CA HIS A 69 5.60 -0.14 0.93
C HIS A 69 5.29 0.54 2.27
N GLY A 70 6.06 1.58 2.60
CA GLY A 70 5.79 2.49 3.71
C GLY A 70 5.02 3.74 3.28
N HIS A 71 5.31 4.86 3.95
CA HIS A 71 4.74 6.18 3.64
C HIS A 71 5.82 7.23 3.31
N THR A 72 7.00 6.81 2.84
CA THR A 72 7.98 7.78 2.35
C THR A 72 7.50 8.42 1.05
N VAL A 73 8.02 9.60 0.70
CA VAL A 73 7.72 10.22 -0.61
C VAL A 73 8.07 9.26 -1.75
N HIS A 74 9.19 8.53 -1.62
CA HIS A 74 9.60 7.53 -2.60
C HIS A 74 8.56 6.40 -2.77
N ASP A 75 8.05 5.85 -1.66
CA ASP A 75 7.02 4.81 -1.67
C ASP A 75 5.73 5.28 -2.36
N ILE A 76 5.28 6.50 -2.04
CA ILE A 76 4.04 7.05 -2.60
C ILE A 76 4.20 7.38 -4.08
N ILE A 77 5.35 7.89 -4.51
CA ILE A 77 5.65 8.11 -5.94
C ILE A 77 5.67 6.78 -6.69
N ASN A 78 6.33 5.77 -6.14
CA ASN A 78 6.32 4.41 -6.69
C ASN A 78 4.88 3.86 -6.82
N LEU A 79 4.06 4.08 -5.78
CA LEU A 79 2.64 3.71 -5.79
C LEU A 79 1.82 4.43 -6.85
N ARG A 80 2.08 5.72 -7.06
CA ARG A 80 1.40 6.53 -8.08
C ARG A 80 1.80 6.18 -9.51
N HIS A 81 2.99 5.60 -9.72
CA HIS A 81 3.61 5.41 -11.04
C HIS A 81 3.95 3.96 -11.40
N GLY A 82 3.58 2.98 -10.59
CA GLY A 82 3.66 1.54 -10.94
C GLY A 82 5.03 0.92 -10.78
N LYS A 83 5.92 1.59 -10.04
CA LYS A 83 7.33 1.19 -9.94
C LYS A 83 7.60 0.63 -8.56
N PHE A 84 7.35 -0.65 -8.36
CA PHE A 84 7.71 -1.31 -7.10
C PHE A 84 8.89 -2.24 -7.35
N PRO A 85 9.82 -2.33 -6.39
CA PRO A 85 10.85 -3.35 -6.42
C PRO A 85 10.20 -4.72 -6.08
N ARG A 86 10.53 -5.29 -4.92
CA ARG A 86 10.05 -6.60 -4.50
C ARG A 86 8.80 -6.46 -3.63
N LEU A 87 7.72 -7.18 -3.98
CA LEU A 87 6.57 -7.37 -3.11
C LEU A 87 6.72 -8.65 -2.27
N PRO A 88 6.12 -8.74 -1.07
CA PRO A 88 5.97 -10.03 -0.37
C PRO A 88 5.24 -11.03 -1.27
N ASP A 89 5.54 -12.32 -1.20
CA ASP A 89 4.76 -13.36 -1.91
C ASP A 89 3.52 -13.78 -1.13
N LEU A 90 3.62 -13.71 0.20
CA LEU A 90 2.62 -14.19 1.13
C LEU A 90 2.47 -13.21 2.29
N VAL A 91 1.23 -13.00 2.70
CA VAL A 91 0.89 -12.23 3.90
C VAL A 91 0.28 -13.19 4.90
N VAL A 92 0.75 -13.15 6.15
CA VAL A 92 0.30 -14.02 7.24
C VAL A 92 -0.20 -13.16 8.40
N TRP A 93 -1.27 -13.59 9.06
CA TRP A 93 -1.88 -12.91 10.20
C TRP A 93 -1.91 -13.81 11.44
N PRO A 94 -0.77 -13.95 12.14
CA PRO A 94 -0.74 -14.63 13.42
C PRO A 94 -1.52 -13.82 14.46
N ARG A 95 -2.20 -14.54 15.35
CA ARG A 95 -3.02 -13.99 16.44
C ARG A 95 -2.33 -14.07 17.79
N THR A 96 -1.26 -14.87 17.91
CA THR A 96 -0.53 -15.09 19.15
C THR A 96 0.98 -15.10 18.91
N GLU A 97 1.76 -14.86 19.96
CA GLU A 97 3.22 -15.01 19.91
C GLU A 97 3.63 -16.45 19.56
N GLN A 98 2.88 -17.45 20.04
CA GLN A 98 3.14 -18.85 19.70
C GLN A 98 2.96 -19.13 18.20
N GLU A 99 2.00 -18.47 17.54
CA GLU A 99 1.84 -18.56 16.08
C GLU A 99 2.95 -17.82 15.31
N VAL A 100 3.55 -16.76 15.88
CA VAL A 100 4.72 -16.07 15.30
C VAL A 100 6.00 -16.91 15.41
N MET A 101 6.11 -17.71 16.48
CA MET A 101 7.31 -18.52 16.78
C MET A 101 7.34 -19.88 16.07
N LYS A 102 6.26 -20.26 15.38
CA LYS A 102 6.21 -21.43 14.50
C LYS A 102 6.83 -21.09 13.16
#